data_AF-A0A2N2Y2G2-F1
#
_entry.id   AF-A0A2N2Y2G2-F1
#
_cell.length_a   1.000
_cell.length_b   1.000
_cell.length_c   1.000
_cell.angle_alpha   90.00
_cell.angle_beta   90.00
_cell.angle_gamma   90.00
#
_symmetry.space_group_name_H-M   'P 1'
#
loop_
_entity.id
_entity.type
_entity.pdbx_description
1 polymer ?
#
loop_
_entity_poly.entity_id
_entity_poly.type
_entity_poly.pdbx_seq_one_letter_code
_entity_poly.pdbx_strand_id
1 'polypeptide(L)'
;MFLLELVVVLLKHHICFNLHIIFDLNPRHIFSTTATQLLCEALRGNYDIIYLIRKELANRGVDKEGKWVGFDKAGKIHGIR
;
A
#
# COMPACT_ATOMS: atom_id res chain seq x y z
N MET A 1 11.75 40.98 18.64
CA MET A 1 11.33 39.63 19.08
C MET A 1 9.92 39.35 18.56
N PHE A 2 9.74 39.29 17.23
CA PHE A 2 8.45 38.98 16.56
C PHE A 2 8.69 38.48 15.10
N LEU A 3 9.85 38.79 14.51
CA LEU A 3 10.21 38.26 13.18
C LEU A 3 10.70 36.80 13.15
N LEU A 4 11.23 36.24 14.25
CA LEU A 4 11.65 34.83 14.26
C LEU A 4 10.48 33.85 14.32
N GLU A 5 9.38 34.20 15.00
CA GLU A 5 8.22 33.29 15.08
C GLU A 5 7.45 33.21 13.76
N LEU A 6 7.40 34.31 12.99
CA LEU A 6 6.77 34.32 11.67
C LEU A 6 7.50 33.41 10.67
N VAL A 7 8.84 33.33 10.75
CA VAL A 7 9.66 32.46 9.90
C VAL A 7 9.43 30.98 10.24
N VAL A 8 9.23 30.62 11.51
CA VAL A 8 8.90 29.24 11.92
C VAL A 8 7.49 28.83 11.47
N VAL A 9 6.52 29.75 11.49
CA VAL A 9 5.15 29.50 10.99
C VAL A 9 5.13 29.37 9.47
N LEU A 10 5.88 30.22 8.75
CA LEU A 10 6.01 30.13 7.29
C LEU A 10 6.79 28.87 6.86
N LEU A 11 7.85 28.48 7.57
CA LEU A 11 8.60 27.25 7.27
C LEU A 11 7.80 25.97 7.56
N LYS A 12 6.83 25.99 8.49
CA LYS A 12 5.89 24.86 8.67
C LYS A 12 4.95 24.66 7.48
N HIS A 13 4.60 25.72 6.76
CA HIS A 13 3.75 25.63 5.56
C HIS A 13 4.49 25.24 4.28
N HIS A 14 5.82 25.43 4.23
CA HIS A 14 6.63 25.05 3.06
C HIS A 14 7.14 23.59 3.08
N ILE A 15 6.88 22.82 4.15
CA ILE A 15 7.12 21.37 4.18
C ILE A 15 5.90 20.58 3.63
N CYS A 16 4.83 21.26 3.20
CA CYS A 16 3.69 20.59 2.56
C CYS A 16 3.89 20.31 1.06
N PHE A 17 4.99 20.74 0.43
CA PHE A 17 5.19 20.59 -1.03
C PHE A 17 6.04 19.37 -1.43
N ASN A 18 5.98 18.29 -0.66
CA ASN A 18 6.43 16.96 -1.11
C ASN A 18 5.64 15.82 -0.46
N LEU A 19 4.36 16.07 -0.15
CA LEU A 19 3.45 15.05 0.36
C LEU A 19 2.48 14.58 -0.75
N HIS A 20 3.03 14.17 -1.89
CA HIS A 20 2.33 13.15 -2.69
C HIS A 20 2.58 11.79 -2.01
N ILE A 21 2.09 11.62 -0.77
CA ILE A 21 1.86 10.27 -0.28
C ILE A 21 0.70 9.79 -1.13
N ILE A 22 1.07 9.02 -2.15
CA ILE A 22 0.18 8.24 -2.99
C ILE A 22 -0.81 7.56 -2.03
N PHE A 23 -2.10 7.89 -2.14
CA PHE A 23 -3.16 7.35 -1.28
C PHE A 23 -3.08 5.82 -1.17
N ASP A 24 -2.57 5.17 -2.21
CA ASP A 24 -2.43 3.72 -2.37
C ASP A 24 -1.36 3.07 -1.47
N LEU A 25 -0.43 3.84 -0.88
CA LEU A 25 0.59 3.29 0.03
C LEU A 25 0.20 3.39 1.51
N ASN A 26 -0.99 3.90 1.83
CA ASN A 26 -1.51 3.91 3.19
C ASN A 26 -2.40 2.68 3.46
N PRO A 27 -1.94 1.67 4.20
CA PRO A 27 -2.72 0.45 4.42
C PRO A 27 -4.07 0.71 5.10
N ARG A 28 -4.16 1.76 5.95
CA ARG A 28 -5.44 2.14 6.59
C ARG A 28 -6.49 2.56 5.56
N HIS A 29 -6.08 3.19 4.46
CA HIS A 29 -7.01 3.65 3.44
C HIS A 29 -7.66 2.46 2.71
N ILE A 30 -6.87 1.45 2.33
CA ILE A 30 -7.35 0.21 1.68
C ILE A 30 -8.37 -0.50 2.58
N PHE A 31 -8.10 -0.63 3.87
CA PHE A 31 -9.04 -1.26 4.79
C PHE A 31 -10.30 -0.40 5.03
N SER A 32 -10.18 0.93 5.01
CA SER A 32 -11.35 1.82 5.17
C SER A 32 -12.34 1.77 4.02
N THR A 33 -11.88 1.39 2.82
CA THR A 33 -12.72 1.25 1.62
C THR A 33 -13.15 -0.20 1.35
N THR A 34 -12.69 -1.16 2.16
CA THR A 34 -13.06 -2.57 2.04
C THR A 34 -14.39 -2.85 2.76
N ALA A 35 -15.26 -3.67 2.15
CA ALA A 35 -16.55 -4.01 2.74
C ALA A 35 -16.40 -4.71 4.11
N THR A 36 -17.21 -4.30 5.09
CA THR A 36 -17.18 -4.83 6.47
C THR A 36 -17.21 -6.36 6.53
N GLN A 37 -18.07 -7.00 5.71
CA GLN A 37 -18.19 -8.45 5.70
C GLN A 37 -16.88 -9.14 5.28
N LEU A 38 -16.17 -8.62 4.29
CA LEU A 38 -14.88 -9.17 3.87
C LEU A 38 -13.83 -9.07 4.97
N LEU A 39 -13.81 -7.96 5.72
CA LEU A 39 -12.92 -7.79 6.87
C LEU A 39 -13.24 -8.79 7.98
N CYS A 40 -14.52 -9.03 8.27
CA CYS A 40 -14.94 -10.04 9.26
C CYS A 40 -14.52 -11.45 8.85
N GLU A 41 -14.71 -11.83 7.59
CA GLU A 41 -14.33 -13.15 7.08
C GLU A 41 -12.81 -13.33 7.04
N ALA A 42 -12.06 -12.29 6.67
CA ALA A 42 -10.60 -12.28 6.75
C ALA A 42 -10.10 -12.50 8.18
N LEU A 43 -10.72 -11.81 9.16
CA LEU A 43 -10.38 -11.97 10.57
C LEU A 43 -10.68 -13.38 11.10
N ARG A 44 -11.74 -14.01 10.59
CA ARG A 44 -12.10 -15.41 10.93
C ARG A 44 -11.18 -16.45 10.30
N GLY A 45 -10.33 -16.06 9.36
CA GLY A 45 -9.46 -16.98 8.62
C GLY A 45 -10.15 -17.74 7.49
N ASN A 46 -11.35 -17.31 7.08
CA ASN A 46 -12.11 -17.97 6.01
C ASN A 46 -11.55 -17.67 4.60
N TYR A 47 -10.66 -16.67 4.50
CA TYR A 47 -9.91 -16.35 3.29
C TYR A 47 -8.40 -16.47 3.55
N ASP A 48 -7.70 -17.16 2.64
CA ASP A 48 -6.24 -17.10 2.58
C ASP A 48 -5.81 -15.76 1.94
N ILE A 49 -5.72 -14.74 2.79
CA ILE A 49 -5.30 -13.39 2.39
C ILE A 49 -3.90 -13.42 1.76
N ILE A 50 -3.02 -14.29 2.24
CA ILE A 50 -1.66 -14.39 1.69
C ILE A 50 -1.70 -14.97 0.27
N TYR A 51 -2.56 -15.96 0.00
CA TYR A 51 -2.78 -16.45 -1.35
C TYR A 51 -3.32 -15.36 -2.28
N LEU A 52 -4.29 -14.55 -1.82
CA LEU A 52 -4.80 -13.43 -2.62
C LEU A 52 -3.70 -12.42 -2.94
N ILE A 53 -2.84 -12.07 -1.98
CA ILE A 53 -1.68 -11.20 -2.20
C ILE A 53 -0.74 -11.82 -3.24
N ARG A 54 -0.38 -13.10 -3.09
CA ARG A 54 0.49 -13.82 -4.04
C ARG A 54 -0.10 -13.82 -5.45
N LYS A 55 -1.40 -14.07 -5.58
CA LYS A 55 -2.13 -14.02 -6.85
C LYS A 55 -2.07 -12.64 -7.49
N GLU A 56 -2.29 -11.59 -6.71
CA GLU A 56 -2.24 -10.21 -7.17
C GLU A 56 -0.82 -9.81 -7.62
N LEU A 57 0.24 -10.23 -6.92
CA LEU A 57 1.62 -9.99 -7.34
C LEU A 57 1.98 -10.78 -8.62
N ALA A 58 1.53 -12.03 -8.72
CA ALA A 58 1.69 -12.84 -9.92
C ALA A 58 1.01 -12.21 -11.14
N ASN A 59 -0.23 -11.73 -10.98
CA ASN A 59 -1.00 -11.04 -12.03
C ASN A 59 -0.33 -9.73 -12.47
N ARG A 60 0.40 -9.06 -11.58
CA ARG A 60 1.19 -7.86 -11.90
C ARG A 60 2.56 -8.18 -12.51
N GLY A 61 2.96 -9.45 -12.51
CA GLY A 61 4.25 -9.90 -13.05
C GLY A 61 5.44 -9.46 -12.20
N VAL A 62 5.25 -9.23 -10.89
CA VAL A 62 6.30 -8.76 -9.97
C VAL A 62 6.67 -9.84 -8.94
N ASP A 63 7.90 -9.80 -8.45
CA ASP A 63 8.33 -10.63 -7.31
C ASP A 63 7.85 -10.06 -5.96
N LYS A 64 8.26 -10.69 -4.85
CA LYS A 64 7.90 -10.26 -3.49
C LYS A 64 8.48 -8.89 -3.09
N GLU A 65 9.48 -8.40 -3.83
CA GLU A 65 10.12 -7.11 -3.62
C GLU A 65 9.47 -6.03 -4.50
N GLY A 66 8.49 -6.40 -5.33
CA GLY A 66 7.82 -5.51 -6.27
C GLY A 66 8.59 -5.29 -7.57
N LYS A 67 9.67 -6.04 -7.82
CA LYS A 67 10.44 -5.94 -9.07
C LYS A 67 9.74 -6.70 -10.18
N TRP A 68 9.61 -6.08 -11.35
CA TRP A 68 9.07 -6.76 -12.54
C TRP A 68 9.96 -7.93 -12.97
N VAL A 69 9.34 -9.10 -13.14
CA VAL A 69 9.99 -10.35 -13.53
C VAL A 69 9.25 -11.10 -14.66
N GLY A 70 8.09 -10.60 -15.09
CA GLY A 70 7.21 -11.22 -16.08
C GLY A 70 6.22 -12.23 -15.46
N PHE A 71 5.06 -12.40 -16.09
CA PHE A 71 3.93 -13.15 -15.51
C PHE A 71 4.24 -14.61 -15.17
N ASP A 72 4.91 -15.34 -16.06
CA ASP A 72 5.20 -16.76 -15.83
C ASP A 72 6.21 -16.97 -14.70
N LYS A 73 7.23 -16.11 -14.63
CA LYS A 73 8.21 -16.17 -13.55
C LYS A 73 7.59 -15.74 -12.22
N ALA A 74 6.74 -14.71 -12.23
CA ALA A 74 6.01 -14.28 -11.04
C ALA A 74 5.05 -15.39 -10.55
N GLY A 75 4.33 -16.06 -11.46
CA GLY A 75 3.47 -17.20 -11.13
C GLY A 75 4.22 -18.33 -10.42
N LYS A 76 5.44 -18.66 -10.87
CA LYS A 76 6.32 -19.64 -10.22
C LYS A 76 6.82 -19.17 -8.85
N ILE A 77 7.27 -17.92 -8.74
CA ILE A 77 7.74 -17.34 -7.46
C ILE A 77 6.64 -17.35 -6.40
N HIS A 78 5.40 -17.07 -6.81
CA HIS A 78 4.24 -16.95 -5.92
C HIS A 78 3.43 -18.25 -5.77
N GLY A 79 3.77 -19.31 -6.50
CA GLY A 79 3.10 -20.61 -6.45
C GLY A 79 1.63 -20.58 -6.88
N ILE A 80 1.31 -19.79 -7.91
CA ILE A 80 -0.07 -19.57 -8.39
C ILE A 80 -0.38 -20.33 -9.69
N ARG A 81 0.65 -20.79 -10.42
CA ARG A 81 0.52 -21.34 -11.78
C ARG A 81 1.33 -22.62 -11.95
#